data_AF-A0A357APR1-F1
#
_entry.id   AF-A0A357APR1-F1
#
_cell.length_a   1.000
_cell.length_b   1.000
_cell.length_c   1.000
_cell.angle_alpha   90.00
_cell.angle_beta   90.00
_cell.angle_gamma   90.00
#
_symmetry.space_group_name_H-M   'P 1'
#
loop_
_entity.id
_entity.type
_entity.pdbx_description
1 polymer ?
#
loop_
_entity_poly.entity_id
_entity_poly.type
_entity_poly.pdbx_seq_one_letter_code
_entity_poly.pdbx_strand_id
1 'polypeptide(L)'
;MNEAIEKKDLQKFEKAFAKDRANIIAMNAVSSEGVNKAAMNVYKARNNQHAFNVEVESGKVCNQKQSGRCWMFASYNVMRLNVMEKLNLENMELSQAYPLFYDKLEKSNYFLENILATLDEPREGRVVSYLLTDPIGDGGQWDMFRSLTYKYGVVPQEVMPETAVSSATAELNKYLKTKLRGYACELRTAYEGGKKLEELRKDKEEMLNTIYRMLAISLGEPPKKFTWETRDKDKNFVQVKDITPQEFFKKYVEMDLDDFVTVINAPTADKPYGKTFTVQYLGSVRGEQYPVKYLNLPMEDLKELTIAQLKDNKAVWFGSDVGQFSDRRGGYLTLDSLGVDELFNTSFPMTKAERLDYGESLMTHAMVITGVE
;
A
#
# COMPACT_ATOMS: atom_id res chain seq x y z
N MET A 1 35.70 5.92 -26.57
CA MET A 1 34.80 7.03 -26.22
C MET A 1 35.47 7.75 -25.06
N ASN A 2 35.52 9.08 -25.09
CA ASN A 2 36.08 9.86 -23.99
C ASN A 2 35.06 9.93 -22.83
N GLU A 3 35.40 10.61 -21.73
CA GLU A 3 34.48 10.83 -20.61
C GLU A 3 33.19 11.56 -21.05
N ALA A 4 33.28 12.42 -22.08
CA ALA A 4 32.15 13.13 -22.67
C ALA A 4 31.73 12.54 -24.02
N ILE A 5 30.42 12.64 -24.33
CA ILE A 5 29.88 12.32 -25.65
C ILE A 5 30.31 13.42 -26.63
N GLU A 6 31.08 13.05 -27.65
CA GLU A 6 31.51 13.99 -28.68
C GLU A 6 30.55 14.02 -29.88
N LYS A 7 30.61 15.08 -30.68
CA LYS A 7 29.80 15.21 -31.91
C LYS A 7 29.97 14.03 -32.86
N LYS A 8 31.17 13.45 -32.94
CA LYS A 8 31.45 12.27 -33.78
C LYS A 8 30.73 11.01 -33.27
N ASP A 9 30.54 10.88 -31.95
CA ASP A 9 29.82 9.77 -31.35
C ASP A 9 28.32 9.90 -31.67
N LEU A 10 27.75 11.11 -31.54
CA LEU A 10 26.36 11.39 -31.92
C LEU A 10 26.08 11.07 -33.39
N GLN A 11 26.93 11.53 -34.31
CA GLN A 11 26.78 11.23 -35.74
C GLN A 11 26.84 9.73 -36.03
N LYS A 12 27.60 8.96 -35.25
CA LYS A 12 27.65 7.49 -35.36
C LYS A 12 26.33 6.88 -34.88
N PHE A 13 25.77 7.34 -33.76
CA PHE A 13 24.49 6.86 -33.24
C PHE A 13 23.33 7.16 -34.18
N GLU A 14 23.24 8.38 -34.70
CA GLU A 14 22.20 8.81 -35.65
C GLU A 14 22.22 7.97 -36.93
N LYS A 15 23.41 7.72 -37.50
CA LYS A 15 23.58 6.87 -38.67
C LYS A 15 23.17 5.43 -38.40
N ALA A 16 23.53 4.89 -37.23
CA ALA A 16 23.13 3.53 -36.84
C ALA A 16 21.61 3.42 -36.67
N PHE A 17 21.00 4.41 -36.03
CA PHE A 17 19.56 4.50 -35.82
C PHE A 17 18.79 4.55 -37.15
N ALA A 18 19.16 5.48 -38.05
CA ALA A 18 18.49 5.71 -39.32
C ALA A 18 18.66 4.59 -40.35
N LYS A 19 19.67 3.72 -40.18
CA LYS A 19 19.91 2.57 -41.06
C LYS A 19 18.87 1.47 -40.88
N ASP A 20 18.24 1.38 -39.71
CA ASP A 20 17.23 0.36 -39.42
C ASP A 20 15.82 0.90 -39.59
N ARG A 21 15.06 0.31 -40.51
CA ARG A 21 13.65 0.64 -40.75
C ARG A 21 12.80 0.43 -39.48
N ALA A 22 13.10 -0.58 -38.68
CA ALA A 22 12.35 -0.88 -37.46
C ALA A 22 12.44 0.27 -36.46
N ASN A 23 13.62 0.88 -36.31
CA ASN A 23 13.82 2.06 -35.46
C ASN A 23 12.94 3.25 -35.88
N ILE A 24 12.82 3.50 -37.19
CA ILE A 24 11.97 4.59 -37.71
C ILE A 24 10.48 4.33 -37.44
N ILE A 25 10.03 3.10 -37.61
CA ILE A 25 8.64 2.71 -37.33
C ILE A 25 8.34 2.81 -35.82
N ALA A 26 9.22 2.25 -34.99
CA ALA A 26 9.12 2.33 -33.54
C ALA A 26 9.09 3.79 -33.06
N MET A 27 9.96 4.64 -33.61
CA MET A 27 10.00 6.07 -33.32
C MET A 27 8.64 6.73 -33.59
N ASN A 28 8.08 6.53 -34.78
CA ASN A 28 6.80 7.14 -35.17
C ASN A 28 5.64 6.67 -34.29
N ALA A 29 5.61 5.37 -33.94
CA ALA A 29 4.59 4.80 -33.08
C ALA A 29 4.70 5.35 -31.64
N VAL A 30 5.91 5.29 -31.07
CA VAL A 30 6.17 5.74 -29.69
C VAL A 30 5.98 7.24 -29.53
N SER A 31 6.42 8.05 -30.50
CA SER A 31 6.25 9.50 -30.42
C SER A 31 4.78 9.94 -30.50
N SER A 32 3.93 9.12 -31.13
CA SER A 32 2.51 9.42 -31.30
C SER A 32 1.65 8.90 -30.14
N GLU A 33 1.98 7.73 -29.61
CA GLU A 33 1.11 6.98 -28.69
C GLU A 33 1.72 6.72 -27.29
N GLY A 34 3.02 6.94 -27.14
CA GLY A 34 3.80 6.59 -25.95
C GLY A 34 4.30 5.14 -25.96
N VAL A 35 5.34 4.86 -25.14
CA VAL A 35 6.07 3.58 -25.12
C VAL A 35 5.16 2.40 -24.85
N ASN A 36 4.47 2.37 -23.70
CA ASN A 36 3.69 1.20 -23.27
C ASN A 36 2.53 0.89 -24.23
N LYS A 37 1.90 1.92 -24.81
CA LYS A 37 0.80 1.72 -25.76
C LYS A 37 1.32 1.16 -27.08
N ALA A 38 2.47 1.63 -27.56
CA ALA A 38 3.13 1.11 -28.75
C ALA A 38 3.69 -0.30 -28.56
N ALA A 39 4.14 -0.64 -27.35
CA ALA A 39 4.68 -1.97 -26.99
C ALA A 39 3.61 -3.02 -26.66
N MET A 40 2.32 -2.70 -26.79
CA MET A 40 1.26 -3.57 -26.28
C MET A 40 1.20 -4.90 -27.04
N ASN A 41 1.34 -6.03 -26.32
CA ASN A 41 1.22 -7.34 -26.96
C ASN A 41 -0.25 -7.66 -27.27
N VAL A 42 -0.57 -7.78 -28.56
CA VAL A 42 -1.93 -8.07 -29.03
C VAL A 42 -2.40 -9.49 -28.70
N TYR A 43 -1.49 -10.41 -28.38
CA TYR A 43 -1.82 -11.80 -28.05
C TYR A 43 -1.96 -12.06 -26.55
N LYS A 44 -1.62 -11.11 -25.67
CA LYS A 44 -1.66 -11.31 -24.21
C LYS A 44 -3.03 -11.82 -23.72
N ALA A 45 -4.14 -11.33 -24.29
CA ALA A 45 -5.49 -11.72 -23.90
C ALA A 45 -5.82 -13.17 -24.32
N ARG A 46 -5.21 -13.65 -25.40
CA ARG A 46 -5.33 -15.05 -25.83
C ARG A 46 -4.60 -15.98 -24.86
N ASN A 47 -3.44 -15.53 -24.36
CA ASN A 47 -2.55 -16.34 -23.52
C ASN A 47 -2.91 -16.28 -22.02
N ASN A 48 -3.60 -15.23 -21.57
CA ASN A 48 -3.87 -14.97 -20.17
C ASN A 48 -5.38 -14.82 -19.96
N GLN A 49 -6.11 -15.93 -19.89
CA GLN A 49 -7.56 -15.89 -19.71
C GLN A 49 -7.93 -15.61 -18.25
N HIS A 50 -9.13 -15.08 -18.01
CA HIS A 50 -9.63 -14.73 -16.66
C HIS A 50 -10.56 -15.80 -16.08
N ALA A 51 -10.30 -17.07 -16.38
CA ALA A 51 -11.03 -18.20 -15.84
C ALA A 51 -10.10 -18.99 -14.93
N PHE A 52 -10.55 -19.32 -13.71
CA PHE A 52 -9.71 -20.00 -12.73
C PHE A 52 -10.39 -21.29 -12.24
N ASN A 53 -9.61 -22.31 -11.89
CA ASN A 53 -10.15 -23.60 -11.42
C ASN A 53 -10.47 -23.58 -9.92
N VAL A 54 -9.89 -22.64 -9.18
CA VAL A 54 -10.22 -22.29 -7.80
C VAL A 54 -10.58 -20.81 -7.78
N GLU A 55 -11.79 -20.47 -7.32
CA GLU A 55 -12.27 -19.09 -7.19
C GLU A 55 -12.96 -18.90 -5.85
N VAL A 56 -12.63 -17.79 -5.18
CA VAL A 56 -13.30 -17.28 -3.99
C VAL A 56 -14.29 -16.21 -4.45
N GLU A 57 -15.58 -16.41 -4.20
CA GLU A 57 -16.61 -15.43 -4.55
C GLU A 57 -16.33 -14.10 -3.85
N SER A 58 -16.00 -13.08 -4.63
CA SER A 58 -15.75 -11.74 -4.14
C SER A 58 -16.89 -10.81 -4.57
N GLY A 59 -17.36 -9.97 -3.65
CA GLY A 59 -18.32 -8.90 -3.97
C GLY A 59 -17.77 -7.87 -4.97
N LYS A 60 -18.52 -6.79 -5.20
CA LYS A 60 -18.16 -5.73 -6.16
C LYS A 60 -16.83 -5.07 -5.81
N VAL A 61 -16.06 -4.69 -6.83
CA VAL A 61 -14.78 -4.00 -6.66
C VAL A 61 -14.94 -2.64 -5.99
N CYS A 62 -14.05 -2.34 -5.04
CA CYS A 62 -13.94 -1.04 -4.39
C CYS A 62 -12.99 -0.12 -5.14
N ASN A 63 -13.07 1.21 -4.92
CA ASN A 63 -12.22 2.18 -5.61
C ASN A 63 -11.61 3.22 -4.66
N GLN A 64 -10.29 3.14 -4.44
CA GLN A 64 -9.53 4.06 -3.59
C GLN A 64 -9.35 5.47 -4.17
N LYS A 65 -9.69 5.68 -5.44
CA LYS A 65 -9.53 6.94 -6.20
C LYS A 65 -8.11 7.49 -6.10
N GLN A 66 -7.96 8.78 -5.77
CA GLN A 66 -6.69 9.51 -5.78
C GLN A 66 -6.02 9.48 -4.40
N SER A 67 -5.91 8.29 -3.81
CA SER A 67 -5.28 8.05 -2.53
C SER A 67 -4.39 6.81 -2.57
N GLY A 68 -3.40 6.72 -1.69
CA GLY A 68 -2.49 5.56 -1.59
C GLY A 68 -2.97 4.46 -0.65
N ARG A 69 -4.30 4.25 -0.53
CA ARG A 69 -4.93 3.39 0.49
C ARG A 69 -5.06 1.91 0.10
N CYS A 70 -4.38 1.47 -0.95
CA CYS A 70 -4.47 0.11 -1.50
C CYS A 70 -4.42 -1.00 -0.44
N TRP A 71 -3.49 -0.90 0.51
CA TRP A 71 -3.34 -1.84 1.62
C TRP A 71 -4.60 -1.92 2.51
N MET A 72 -5.26 -0.80 2.81
CA MET A 72 -6.52 -0.78 3.58
C MET A 72 -7.67 -1.39 2.78
N PHE A 73 -7.77 -1.04 1.50
CA PHE A 73 -8.79 -1.59 0.60
C PHE A 73 -8.63 -3.09 0.44
N ALA A 74 -7.41 -3.57 0.23
CA ALA A 74 -7.11 -4.99 0.12
C ALA A 74 -7.43 -5.74 1.42
N SER A 75 -7.04 -5.21 2.58
CA SER A 75 -7.35 -5.84 3.86
C SER A 75 -8.86 -5.93 4.13
N TYR A 76 -9.61 -4.87 3.86
CA TYR A 76 -11.07 -4.91 3.99
C TYR A 76 -11.77 -5.73 2.91
N ASN A 77 -11.20 -5.87 1.72
CA ASN A 77 -11.72 -6.78 0.71
C ASN A 77 -11.63 -8.24 1.15
N VAL A 78 -10.65 -8.60 1.98
CA VAL A 78 -10.59 -9.92 2.64
C VAL A 78 -11.60 -9.97 3.80
N MET A 79 -11.55 -9.00 4.73
CA MET A 79 -12.40 -9.02 5.93
C MET A 79 -13.90 -8.96 5.66
N ARG A 80 -14.34 -8.22 4.63
CA ARG A 80 -15.76 -8.06 4.32
C ARG A 80 -16.42 -9.36 3.85
N LEU A 81 -15.66 -10.33 3.36
CA LEU A 81 -16.20 -11.61 2.92
C LEU A 81 -16.87 -12.35 4.07
N ASN A 82 -16.26 -12.35 5.26
CA ASN A 82 -16.85 -12.93 6.46
C ASN A 82 -18.16 -12.23 6.87
N VAL A 83 -18.22 -10.90 6.74
CA VAL A 83 -19.43 -10.14 7.04
C VAL A 83 -20.54 -10.47 6.04
N MET A 84 -20.19 -10.54 4.74
CA MET A 84 -21.10 -10.90 3.66
C MET A 84 -21.68 -12.30 3.86
N GLU A 85 -20.84 -13.28 4.18
CA GLU A 85 -21.27 -14.64 4.47
C GLU A 85 -22.18 -14.68 5.69
N LYS A 86 -21.74 -14.10 6.82
CA LYS A 86 -22.45 -14.17 8.10
C LYS A 86 -23.82 -13.49 8.09
N LEU A 87 -23.97 -12.45 7.29
CA LEU A 87 -25.22 -11.69 7.15
C LEU A 87 -25.96 -11.98 5.84
N ASN A 88 -25.54 -12.99 5.08
CA ASN A 88 -26.12 -13.36 3.79
C ASN A 88 -26.27 -12.16 2.82
N LEU A 89 -25.25 -11.32 2.72
CA LEU A 89 -25.27 -10.11 1.90
C LEU A 89 -24.73 -10.39 0.49
N GLU A 90 -25.38 -9.82 -0.53
CA GLU A 90 -24.89 -9.88 -1.91
C GLU A 90 -23.58 -9.10 -2.06
N ASN A 91 -23.51 -7.93 -1.42
CA ASN A 91 -22.33 -7.08 -1.43
C ASN A 91 -22.38 -6.12 -0.24
N MET A 92 -21.21 -5.76 0.29
CA MET A 92 -21.07 -4.68 1.26
C MET A 92 -19.65 -4.09 1.19
N GLU A 93 -19.45 -2.90 1.78
CA GLU A 93 -18.12 -2.30 1.93
C GLU A 93 -17.87 -1.90 3.39
N LEU A 94 -16.64 -2.12 3.87
CA LEU A 94 -16.17 -1.56 5.13
C LEU A 94 -15.57 -0.19 4.86
N SER A 95 -15.79 0.76 5.77
CA SER A 95 -15.35 2.14 5.60
C SER A 95 -13.84 2.25 5.53
N GLN A 96 -13.28 2.53 4.35
CA GLN A 96 -11.84 2.78 4.20
C GLN A 96 -11.44 4.18 4.67
N ALA A 97 -12.39 5.08 4.91
CA ALA A 97 -12.17 6.38 5.55
C ALA A 97 -11.92 6.23 7.07
N TYR A 98 -12.55 5.24 7.72
CA TYR A 98 -12.38 4.94 9.14
C TYR A 98 -10.93 4.63 9.55
N PRO A 99 -10.24 3.62 8.98
CA PRO A 99 -8.85 3.36 9.31
C PRO A 99 -7.93 4.45 8.77
N LEU A 100 -8.29 5.19 7.70
CA LEU A 100 -7.50 6.34 7.23
C LEU A 100 -7.36 7.41 8.32
N PHE A 101 -8.45 7.74 9.01
CA PHE A 101 -8.41 8.72 10.11
C PHE A 101 -7.40 8.30 11.18
N TYR A 102 -7.55 7.08 11.70
CA TYR A 102 -6.71 6.59 12.79
C TYR A 102 -5.27 6.34 12.36
N ASP A 103 -5.05 5.80 11.15
CA ASP A 103 -3.72 5.62 10.59
C ASP A 103 -2.96 6.94 10.51
N LYS A 104 -3.61 8.02 10.06
CA LYS A 104 -2.96 9.33 9.97
C LYS A 104 -2.66 9.91 11.35
N LEU A 105 -3.56 9.74 12.31
CA LEU A 105 -3.34 10.20 13.67
C LEU A 105 -2.19 9.44 14.33
N GLU A 106 -2.22 8.10 14.24
CA GLU A 106 -1.22 7.23 14.85
C GLU A 106 0.15 7.38 14.17
N LYS A 107 0.22 7.44 12.84
CA LYS A 107 1.48 7.75 12.13
C LYS A 107 2.05 9.11 12.50
N SER A 108 1.20 10.11 12.75
CA SER A 108 1.67 11.42 13.22
C SER A 108 2.34 11.29 14.59
N ASN A 109 1.72 10.56 15.52
CA ASN A 109 2.32 10.24 16.82
C ASN A 109 3.60 9.40 16.67
N TYR A 110 3.60 8.38 15.82
CA TYR A 110 4.73 7.50 15.56
C TYR A 110 5.93 8.26 15.00
N PHE A 111 5.69 9.17 14.05
CA PHE A 111 6.71 10.07 13.51
C PHE A 111 7.31 10.96 14.60
N LEU A 112 6.47 11.62 15.42
CA LEU A 112 6.97 12.49 16.50
C LEU A 112 7.76 11.69 17.54
N GLU A 113 7.33 10.47 17.88
CA GLU A 113 8.10 9.56 18.73
C GLU A 113 9.42 9.09 18.09
N ASN A 114 9.48 8.93 16.76
CA ASN A 114 10.74 8.65 16.07
C ASN A 114 11.69 9.86 16.11
N ILE A 115 11.17 11.08 16.02
CA ILE A 115 11.98 12.30 16.21
C ILE A 115 12.51 12.35 17.63
N LEU A 116 11.68 12.08 18.65
CA LEU A 116 12.11 12.04 20.05
C LEU A 116 13.14 10.92 20.31
N ALA A 117 13.01 9.77 19.63
CA ALA A 117 13.96 8.67 19.73
C ALA A 117 15.29 8.94 18.99
N THR A 118 15.36 9.99 18.17
CA THR A 118 16.54 10.34 17.36
C THR A 118 17.05 11.74 17.68
N LEU A 119 16.78 12.26 18.87
CA LEU A 119 17.24 13.59 19.31
C LEU A 119 18.78 13.71 19.28
N ASP A 120 19.48 12.62 19.61
CA ASP A 120 20.95 12.58 19.61
C ASP A 120 21.56 12.36 18.21
N GLU A 121 20.75 12.05 17.19
CA GLU A 121 21.23 11.88 15.81
C GLU A 121 21.42 13.24 15.12
N PRO A 122 22.46 13.41 14.28
CA PRO A 122 22.63 14.64 13.50
C PRO A 122 21.42 14.91 12.60
N ARG A 123 20.99 16.17 12.52
CA ARG A 123 19.85 16.59 11.70
C ARG A 123 20.04 16.25 10.22
N GLU A 124 21.26 16.42 9.71
CA GLU A 124 21.69 16.13 8.34
C GLU A 124 22.06 14.64 8.15
N GLY A 125 22.00 13.85 9.23
CA GLY A 125 22.24 12.41 9.19
C GLY A 125 21.21 11.67 8.35
N ARG A 126 21.59 10.48 7.87
CA ARG A 126 20.74 9.66 6.99
C ARG A 126 19.40 9.31 7.63
N VAL A 127 19.40 8.97 8.93
CA VAL A 127 18.19 8.56 9.66
C VAL A 127 17.18 9.70 9.74
N VAL A 128 17.59 10.87 10.24
CA VAL A 128 16.70 12.03 10.39
C VAL A 128 16.24 12.53 9.01
N SER A 129 17.14 12.58 8.02
CA SER A 129 16.80 12.95 6.64
C SER A 129 15.76 11.99 6.02
N TYR A 130 15.88 10.69 6.28
CA TYR A 130 14.90 9.69 5.84
C TYR A 130 13.54 9.92 6.49
N LEU A 131 13.48 10.07 7.82
CA LEU A 131 12.24 10.34 8.55
C LEU A 131 11.52 11.60 8.03
N LEU A 132 12.28 12.64 7.65
CA LEU A 132 11.74 13.90 7.12
C LEU A 132 11.34 13.84 5.64
N THR A 133 11.78 12.83 4.89
CA THR A 133 11.48 12.67 3.46
C THR A 133 9.99 12.48 3.22
N ASP A 134 9.37 11.53 3.94
CA ASP A 134 7.93 11.38 3.96
C ASP A 134 7.41 11.05 5.37
N PRO A 135 7.13 12.07 6.21
CA PRO A 135 6.67 11.88 7.58
C PRO A 135 5.35 11.09 7.68
N ILE A 136 4.50 11.16 6.65
CA ILE A 136 3.15 10.59 6.70
C ILE A 136 2.59 10.28 5.29
N GLY A 137 2.96 9.12 4.77
CA GLY A 137 2.36 8.55 3.56
C GLY A 137 0.99 7.91 3.80
N ASP A 138 0.23 7.67 2.73
CA ASP A 138 -1.01 6.87 2.80
C ASP A 138 -0.71 5.38 2.93
N GLY A 139 0.38 4.90 2.34
CA GLY A 139 0.73 3.48 2.27
C GLY A 139 1.03 2.87 3.64
N GLY A 140 0.92 1.55 3.72
CA GLY A 140 1.15 0.79 4.95
C GLY A 140 1.31 -0.69 4.65
N GLN A 141 1.36 -1.48 5.72
CA GLN A 141 1.66 -2.91 5.69
C GLN A 141 0.57 -3.67 6.47
N TRP A 142 0.50 -4.99 6.28
CA TRP A 142 -0.50 -5.83 6.95
C TRP A 142 -0.51 -5.65 8.48
N ASP A 143 0.65 -5.72 9.14
CA ASP A 143 0.73 -5.61 10.62
C ASP A 143 0.34 -4.22 11.13
N MET A 144 0.57 -3.17 10.33
CA MET A 144 0.08 -1.82 10.63
C MET A 144 -1.45 -1.78 10.61
N PHE A 145 -2.06 -2.52 9.69
CA PHE A 145 -3.52 -2.60 9.57
C PHE A 145 -4.09 -3.40 10.73
N ARG A 146 -3.49 -4.55 11.05
CA ARG A 146 -3.81 -5.36 12.23
C ARG A 146 -3.81 -4.53 13.50
N SER A 147 -2.78 -3.72 13.71
CA SER A 147 -2.68 -2.82 14.87
C SER A 147 -3.85 -1.83 14.94
N LEU A 148 -4.22 -1.22 13.81
CA LEU A 148 -5.35 -0.31 13.74
C LEU A 148 -6.68 -1.03 14.00
N THR A 149 -6.88 -2.20 13.40
CA THR A 149 -8.11 -2.98 13.52
C THR A 149 -8.33 -3.47 14.95
N TYR A 150 -7.30 -3.97 15.64
CA TYR A 150 -7.47 -4.36 17.04
C TYR A 150 -7.77 -3.16 17.95
N LYS A 151 -7.07 -2.04 17.73
CA LYS A 151 -7.23 -0.86 18.57
C LYS A 151 -8.55 -0.13 18.37
N TYR A 152 -9.01 -0.04 17.12
CA TYR A 152 -10.16 0.80 16.75
C TYR A 152 -11.35 0.03 16.17
N GLY A 153 -11.19 -1.23 15.78
CA GLY A 153 -12.23 -2.00 15.13
C GLY A 153 -12.48 -1.59 13.68
N VAL A 154 -13.68 -1.89 13.17
CA VAL A 154 -14.09 -1.60 11.79
C VAL A 154 -15.54 -1.16 11.77
N VAL A 155 -15.95 -0.42 10.73
CA VAL A 155 -17.35 0.00 10.53
C VAL A 155 -17.77 -0.21 9.07
N PRO A 156 -19.07 -0.44 8.79
CA PRO A 156 -19.60 -0.39 7.43
C PRO A 156 -19.39 0.97 6.76
N GLN A 157 -19.29 0.98 5.44
CA GLN A 157 -19.06 2.16 4.61
C GLN A 157 -20.11 3.26 4.83
N GLU A 158 -21.38 2.89 5.05
CA GLU A 158 -22.47 3.84 5.27
C GLU A 158 -22.36 4.58 6.62
N VAL A 159 -21.65 3.99 7.59
CA VAL A 159 -21.49 4.55 8.94
C VAL A 159 -20.43 5.65 8.95
N MET A 160 -19.38 5.51 8.15
CA MET A 160 -18.39 6.56 7.92
C MET A 160 -18.06 6.63 6.42
N PRO A 161 -18.83 7.42 5.65
CA PRO A 161 -18.66 7.47 4.20
C PRO A 161 -17.36 8.19 3.80
N GLU A 162 -16.97 8.01 2.54
CA GLU A 162 -15.89 8.78 1.95
C GLU A 162 -16.19 10.28 1.95
N THR A 163 -15.16 11.09 2.21
CA THR A 163 -15.17 12.54 1.97
C THR A 163 -14.45 12.86 0.66
N ALA A 164 -14.53 14.11 0.21
CA ALA A 164 -13.70 14.57 -0.90
C ALA A 164 -12.21 14.34 -0.63
N VAL A 165 -11.77 14.51 0.62
CA VAL A 165 -10.38 14.38 1.03
C VAL A 165 -9.95 12.92 1.16
N SER A 166 -10.79 12.03 1.71
CA SER A 166 -10.42 10.60 1.77
C SER A 166 -10.24 10.01 0.37
N SER A 167 -11.01 10.50 -0.60
CA SER A 167 -10.93 10.14 -2.01
C SER A 167 -9.80 10.84 -2.79
N ALA A 168 -9.18 11.89 -2.23
CA ALA A 168 -8.09 12.67 -2.83
C ALA A 168 -7.17 13.27 -1.75
N THR A 169 -6.25 12.48 -1.21
CA THR A 169 -5.53 12.77 0.04
C THR A 169 -4.33 13.73 -0.12
N ALA A 170 -3.99 14.13 -1.35
CA ALA A 170 -2.77 14.88 -1.64
C ALA A 170 -2.66 16.19 -0.83
N GLU A 171 -3.75 16.96 -0.74
CA GLU A 171 -3.76 18.24 0.00
C GLU A 171 -3.64 18.03 1.51
N LEU A 172 -4.41 17.10 2.08
CA LEU A 172 -4.29 16.74 3.49
C LEU A 172 -2.87 16.31 3.84
N ASN A 173 -2.29 15.42 3.04
CA ASN A 173 -0.91 14.96 3.21
C ASN A 173 0.09 16.12 3.12
N LYS A 174 -0.08 17.06 2.19
CA LYS A 174 0.79 18.25 2.08
C LYS A 174 0.80 19.06 3.37
N TYR A 175 -0.37 19.36 3.93
CA TYR A 175 -0.47 20.18 5.13
C TYR A 175 -0.04 19.43 6.39
N LEU A 176 -0.38 18.14 6.52
CA LEU A 176 0.11 17.30 7.62
C LEU A 176 1.64 17.18 7.61
N LYS A 177 2.25 16.88 6.45
CA LYS A 177 3.71 16.80 6.31
C LYS A 177 4.38 18.13 6.67
N THR A 178 3.81 19.26 6.24
CA THR A 178 4.30 20.59 6.63
C THR A 178 4.27 20.78 8.14
N LYS A 179 3.15 20.44 8.79
CA LYS A 179 3.02 20.56 10.25
C LYS A 179 3.97 19.62 11.01
N LEU A 180 4.05 18.36 10.61
CA LEU A 180 4.93 17.37 11.25
C LEU A 180 6.41 17.76 11.13
N ARG A 181 6.85 18.28 9.98
CA ARG A 181 8.23 18.81 9.83
C ARG A 181 8.46 20.03 10.72
N GLY A 182 7.48 20.92 10.84
CA GLY A 182 7.53 22.04 11.79
C GLY A 182 7.70 21.56 13.22
N TYR A 183 6.88 20.59 13.65
CA TYR A 183 6.98 19.98 14.98
C TYR A 183 8.30 19.24 15.20
N ALA A 184 8.84 18.56 14.19
CA ALA A 184 10.16 17.96 14.30
C ALA A 184 11.26 19.01 14.55
N CYS A 185 11.18 20.17 13.89
CA CYS A 185 12.06 21.31 14.14
C CYS A 185 11.89 21.83 15.58
N GLU A 186 10.65 22.12 15.99
CA GLU A 186 10.33 22.64 17.33
C GLU A 186 10.84 21.71 18.45
N LEU A 187 10.56 20.40 18.35
CA LEU A 187 10.99 19.42 19.37
C LEU A 187 12.52 19.33 19.47
N ARG A 188 13.22 19.31 18.34
CA ARG A 188 14.69 19.21 18.31
C ARG A 188 15.35 20.48 18.79
N THR A 189 14.89 21.66 18.35
CA THR A 189 15.40 22.94 18.85
C THR A 189 15.15 23.12 20.35
N ALA A 190 14.00 22.67 20.85
CA ALA A 190 13.71 22.72 22.27
C ALA A 190 14.62 21.78 23.09
N TYR A 191 14.93 20.59 22.55
CA TYR A 191 15.91 19.68 23.14
C TYR A 191 17.32 20.27 23.17
N GLU A 192 17.78 20.87 22.07
CA GLU A 192 19.05 21.61 21.99
C GLU A 192 19.09 22.79 22.97
N GLY A 193 17.94 23.42 23.23
CA GLY A 193 17.74 24.45 24.25
C GLY A 193 17.67 23.93 25.69
N GLY A 194 17.82 22.62 25.90
CA GLY A 194 17.89 21.99 27.23
C GLY A 194 16.57 21.46 27.79
N LYS A 195 15.46 21.47 27.04
CA LYS A 195 14.23 20.81 27.50
C LYS A 195 14.43 19.30 27.63
N LYS A 196 13.87 18.71 28.69
CA LYS A 196 13.94 17.27 28.91
C LYS A 196 12.88 16.53 28.10
N LEU A 197 13.12 15.24 27.82
CA LEU A 197 12.20 14.38 27.06
C LEU A 197 10.75 14.40 27.58
N GLU A 198 10.57 14.43 28.91
CA GLU A 198 9.23 14.47 29.53
C GLU A 198 8.48 15.78 29.26
N GLU A 199 9.19 16.89 29.09
CA GLU A 199 8.59 18.17 28.71
C GLU A 199 8.21 18.17 27.22
N LEU A 200 9.08 17.62 26.37
CA LEU A 200 8.82 17.47 24.93
C LEU A 200 7.60 16.56 24.65
N ARG A 201 7.40 15.52 25.47
CA ARG A 201 6.20 14.66 25.37
C ARG A 201 4.91 15.38 25.73
N LYS A 202 4.95 16.37 26.62
CA LYS A 202 3.79 17.25 26.90
C LYS A 202 3.50 18.17 25.72
N ASP A 203 4.54 18.77 25.12
CA ASP A 203 4.38 19.58 23.91
C ASP A 203 3.75 18.76 22.76
N LYS A 204 4.14 17.49 22.63
CA LYS A 204 3.59 16.54 21.64
C LYS A 204 2.08 16.34 21.78
N GLU A 205 1.51 16.41 22.99
CA GLU A 205 0.07 16.25 23.20
C GLU A 205 -0.73 17.34 22.46
N GLU A 206 -0.31 18.59 22.60
CA GLU A 206 -0.93 19.74 21.89
C GLU A 206 -0.70 19.68 20.37
N MET A 207 0.46 19.17 19.95
CA MET A 207 0.74 18.90 18.54
C MET A 207 -0.26 17.87 17.99
N LEU A 208 -0.51 16.77 18.70
CA LEU A 208 -1.47 15.74 18.29
C LEU A 208 -2.92 16.21 18.34
N ASN A 209 -3.29 17.07 19.28
CA ASN A 209 -4.60 17.72 19.30
C ASN A 209 -4.84 18.55 18.03
N THR A 210 -3.80 19.26 17.56
CA THR A 210 -3.85 19.98 16.28
C THR A 210 -3.98 19.03 15.08
N ILE A 211 -3.24 17.92 15.06
CA ILE A 211 -3.37 16.89 14.02
C ILE A 211 -4.79 16.31 14.02
N TYR A 212 -5.34 15.93 15.17
CA TYR A 212 -6.71 15.42 15.30
C TYR A 212 -7.72 16.40 14.69
N ARG A 213 -7.61 17.69 15.02
CA ARG A 213 -8.48 18.73 14.46
C ARG A 213 -8.38 18.81 12.93
N MET A 214 -7.17 18.75 12.36
CA MET A 214 -6.99 18.74 10.90
C MET A 214 -7.64 17.52 10.26
N LEU A 215 -7.53 16.35 10.88
CA LEU A 215 -8.14 15.10 10.40
C LEU A 215 -9.67 15.14 10.50
N ALA A 216 -10.23 15.57 11.63
CA ALA A 216 -11.67 15.67 11.84
C ALA A 216 -12.33 16.65 10.86
N ILE A 217 -11.69 17.80 10.58
CA ILE A 217 -12.16 18.76 9.56
C ILE A 217 -12.18 18.11 8.17
N SER A 218 -11.23 17.23 7.87
CA SER A 218 -11.02 16.68 6.53
C SER A 218 -11.82 15.40 6.25
N LEU A 219 -11.98 14.56 7.27
CA LEU A 219 -12.47 13.18 7.15
C LEU A 219 -13.77 12.95 7.95
N GLY A 220 -14.19 13.91 8.77
CA GLY A 220 -15.25 13.73 9.76
C GLY A 220 -14.74 13.04 11.03
N GLU A 221 -15.52 13.12 12.10
CA GLU A 221 -15.21 12.42 13.35
C GLU A 221 -15.59 10.92 13.24
N PRO A 222 -14.70 10.01 13.66
CA PRO A 222 -15.02 8.59 13.64
C PRO A 222 -16.20 8.23 14.56
N PRO A 223 -17.13 7.38 14.12
CA PRO A 223 -18.23 6.89 14.94
C PRO A 223 -17.71 6.07 16.14
N LYS A 224 -18.24 6.35 17.33
CA LYS A 224 -17.95 5.59 18.55
C LYS A 224 -18.94 4.46 18.78
N LYS A 225 -20.18 4.65 18.33
CA LYS A 225 -21.30 3.71 18.43
C LYS A 225 -22.27 4.01 17.29
N PHE A 226 -22.86 2.98 16.70
CA PHE A 226 -23.73 3.15 15.53
C PHE A 226 -24.82 2.09 15.45
N THR A 227 -25.84 2.38 14.65
CA THR A 227 -26.78 1.39 14.13
C THR A 227 -26.59 1.31 12.63
N TRP A 228 -26.47 0.11 12.09
CA TRP A 228 -26.35 -0.13 10.66
C TRP A 228 -27.51 -0.99 10.16
N GLU A 229 -28.07 -0.59 9.03
CA GLU A 229 -29.29 -1.17 8.45
C GLU A 229 -29.03 -1.48 6.98
N THR A 230 -29.42 -2.68 6.55
CA THR A 230 -29.27 -3.12 5.17
C THR A 230 -30.32 -4.19 4.83
N ARG A 231 -30.22 -4.78 3.64
CA ARG A 231 -30.99 -5.97 3.25
C ARG A 231 -30.07 -7.10 2.81
N ASP A 232 -30.44 -8.31 3.17
CA ASP A 232 -29.76 -9.53 2.72
C ASP A 232 -30.15 -9.90 1.27
N LYS A 233 -29.56 -10.99 0.74
CA LYS A 233 -29.86 -11.54 -0.58
C LYS A 233 -31.34 -11.87 -0.78
N ASP A 234 -32.05 -12.20 0.30
CA ASP A 234 -33.48 -12.56 0.30
C ASP A 234 -34.41 -11.34 0.49
N LYS A 235 -33.84 -10.13 0.52
CA LYS A 235 -34.52 -8.85 0.75
C LYS A 235 -35.08 -8.68 2.17
N ASN A 236 -34.70 -9.53 3.13
CA ASN A 236 -35.05 -9.33 4.53
C ASN A 236 -34.31 -8.12 5.10
N PHE A 237 -34.91 -7.45 6.07
CA PHE A 237 -34.27 -6.33 6.76
C PHE A 237 -33.23 -6.85 7.76
N VAL A 238 -32.00 -6.39 7.61
CA VAL A 238 -30.89 -6.68 8.53
C VAL A 238 -30.60 -5.41 9.31
N GLN A 239 -30.49 -5.55 10.64
CA GLN A 239 -30.18 -4.43 11.52
C GLN A 239 -29.17 -4.83 12.58
N VAL A 240 -28.08 -4.08 12.65
CA VAL A 240 -27.08 -4.15 13.71
C VAL A 240 -27.26 -2.91 14.57
N LYS A 241 -27.94 -3.05 15.71
CA LYS A 241 -28.24 -1.92 16.61
C LYS A 241 -27.12 -1.68 17.61
N ASP A 242 -26.88 -0.39 17.86
CA ASP A 242 -26.18 0.13 19.05
C ASP A 242 -24.86 -0.61 19.34
N ILE A 243 -24.01 -0.72 18.32
CA ILE A 243 -22.74 -1.46 18.37
C ILE A 243 -21.55 -0.51 18.26
N THR A 244 -20.44 -0.84 18.91
CA THR A 244 -19.15 -0.17 18.71
C THR A 244 -18.38 -0.78 17.53
N PRO A 245 -17.41 -0.05 16.94
CA PRO A 245 -16.55 -0.58 15.88
C PRO A 245 -15.78 -1.86 16.26
N GLN A 246 -15.31 -1.97 17.50
CA GLN A 246 -14.59 -3.16 18.00
C GLN A 246 -15.53 -4.35 18.17
N GLU A 247 -16.73 -4.13 18.70
CA GLU A 247 -17.76 -5.18 18.78
C GLU A 247 -18.20 -5.64 17.39
N PHE A 248 -18.32 -4.73 16.42
CA PHE A 248 -18.65 -5.08 15.04
C PHE A 248 -17.58 -5.96 14.42
N PHE A 249 -16.29 -5.59 14.58
CA PHE A 249 -15.17 -6.43 14.16
C PHE A 249 -15.24 -7.83 14.78
N LYS A 250 -15.34 -7.91 16.11
CA LYS A 250 -15.40 -9.18 16.83
C LYS A 250 -16.60 -10.05 16.43
N LYS A 251 -17.77 -9.44 16.19
CA LYS A 251 -19.02 -10.16 15.94
C LYS A 251 -19.24 -10.52 14.48
N TYR A 252 -18.89 -9.65 13.54
CA TYR A 252 -19.26 -9.82 12.13
C TYR A 252 -18.08 -10.07 11.20
N VAL A 253 -16.89 -9.55 11.50
CA VAL A 253 -15.68 -9.95 10.77
C VAL A 253 -15.15 -11.27 11.33
N GLU A 254 -15.14 -11.42 12.66
CA GLU A 254 -14.79 -12.67 13.37
C GLU A 254 -13.50 -13.32 12.81
N MET A 255 -12.45 -12.52 12.75
CA MET A 255 -11.15 -12.92 12.22
C MET A 255 -10.11 -12.70 13.31
N ASP A 256 -9.43 -13.77 13.73
CA ASP A 256 -8.26 -13.65 14.59
C ASP A 256 -7.08 -13.21 13.73
N LEU A 257 -6.63 -11.97 13.90
CA LEU A 257 -5.52 -11.43 13.10
C LEU A 257 -4.17 -11.97 13.56
N ASP A 258 -4.13 -12.70 14.69
CA ASP A 258 -2.93 -13.35 15.20
C ASP A 258 -2.59 -14.64 14.44
N ASP A 259 -3.59 -15.24 13.79
CA ASP A 259 -3.42 -16.40 12.91
C ASP A 259 -2.75 -16.05 11.57
N PHE A 260 -2.58 -14.75 11.27
CA PHE A 260 -2.00 -14.29 10.01
C PHE A 260 -0.51 -14.01 10.15
N VAL A 261 0.26 -14.49 9.17
CA VAL A 261 1.71 -14.26 9.06
C VAL A 261 2.01 -13.59 7.73
N THR A 262 2.72 -12.47 7.76
CA THR A 262 3.17 -11.81 6.53
C THR A 262 4.38 -12.55 5.95
N VAL A 263 4.19 -13.18 4.80
CA VAL A 263 5.25 -13.86 4.05
C VAL A 263 5.75 -12.96 2.92
N ILE A 264 7.06 -12.88 2.74
CA ILE A 264 7.69 -12.17 1.63
C ILE A 264 8.59 -13.11 0.83
N ASN A 265 8.89 -12.70 -0.40
CA ASN A 265 10.00 -13.27 -1.17
C ASN A 265 10.92 -12.13 -1.61
N ALA A 266 12.04 -11.97 -0.92
CA ALA A 266 13.10 -11.03 -1.19
C ALA A 266 14.43 -11.80 -1.33
N PRO A 267 14.83 -12.21 -2.54
CA PRO A 267 16.00 -13.07 -2.78
C PRO A 267 17.35 -12.36 -2.66
N THR A 268 17.45 -11.27 -1.88
CA THR A 268 18.69 -10.50 -1.72
C THR A 268 19.61 -11.19 -0.70
N ALA A 269 20.92 -11.02 -0.85
CA ALA A 269 21.92 -11.74 -0.05
C ALA A 269 21.81 -11.47 1.47
N ASP A 270 21.35 -10.28 1.86
CA ASP A 270 21.15 -9.87 3.25
C ASP A 270 19.89 -10.47 3.90
N LYS A 271 19.02 -11.14 3.12
CA LYS A 271 17.73 -11.67 3.59
C LYS A 271 17.65 -13.19 3.37
N PRO A 272 18.40 -14.02 4.11
CA PRO A 272 18.29 -15.47 3.99
C PRO A 272 16.86 -15.96 4.27
N TYR A 273 16.43 -16.99 3.53
CA TYR A 273 15.13 -17.63 3.73
C TYR A 273 15.00 -18.32 5.09
N GLY A 274 13.76 -18.48 5.55
CA GLY A 274 13.44 -19.06 6.86
C GLY A 274 13.78 -18.14 8.05
N LYS A 275 14.07 -16.86 7.78
CA LYS A 275 14.32 -15.83 8.81
C LYS A 275 13.22 -14.77 8.78
N THR A 276 13.04 -14.13 9.92
CA THR A 276 12.09 -13.03 10.08
C THR A 276 12.79 -11.68 10.09
N PHE A 277 12.19 -10.69 9.44
CA PHE A 277 12.73 -9.35 9.31
C PHE A 277 11.73 -8.31 9.79
N THR A 278 12.23 -7.18 10.25
CA THR A 278 11.46 -5.96 10.51
C THR A 278 12.20 -4.78 9.90
N VAL A 279 11.53 -3.65 9.74
CA VAL A 279 12.12 -2.43 9.18
C VAL A 279 12.13 -1.37 10.27
N GLN A 280 13.32 -0.88 10.62
CA GLN A 280 13.48 0.14 11.64
C GLN A 280 12.65 1.39 11.29
N TYR A 281 11.92 1.92 12.27
CA TYR A 281 11.03 3.08 12.14
C TYR A 281 9.81 2.90 11.20
N LEU A 282 9.56 1.71 10.67
CA LEU A 282 8.32 1.41 9.95
C LEU A 282 7.22 1.00 10.94
N GLY A 283 6.11 1.73 10.94
CA GLY A 283 4.95 1.42 11.80
C GLY A 283 3.87 2.49 11.73
N SER A 284 2.72 2.21 12.34
CA SER A 284 1.60 3.14 12.49
C SER A 284 1.33 3.40 13.98
N VAL A 285 1.00 2.37 14.75
CA VAL A 285 0.61 2.50 16.17
C VAL A 285 1.81 2.24 17.08
N ARG A 286 2.19 3.23 17.89
CA ARG A 286 3.35 3.12 18.80
C ARG A 286 2.99 2.31 20.04
N GLY A 287 3.88 1.41 20.47
CA GLY A 287 3.74 0.67 21.73
C GLY A 287 2.82 -0.56 21.65
N GLU A 288 2.31 -0.88 20.47
CA GLU A 288 1.51 -2.09 20.26
C GLU A 288 2.36 -3.35 20.07
N GLN A 289 1.73 -4.51 20.25
CA GLN A 289 2.37 -5.83 20.20
C GLN A 289 2.74 -6.30 18.79
N TYR A 290 2.32 -5.60 17.74
CA TYR A 290 2.37 -6.08 16.36
C TYR A 290 3.32 -5.22 15.50
N PRO A 291 4.64 -5.29 15.72
CA PRO A 291 5.59 -4.66 14.81
C PRO A 291 5.50 -5.32 13.44
N VAL A 292 5.83 -4.56 12.40
CA VAL A 292 5.91 -5.12 11.04
C VAL A 292 6.91 -6.26 11.03
N LYS A 293 6.45 -7.46 10.67
CA LYS A 293 7.25 -8.68 10.72
C LYS A 293 7.03 -9.51 9.46
N TYR A 294 8.12 -9.75 8.75
CA TYR A 294 8.12 -10.51 7.51
C TYR A 294 8.84 -11.83 7.68
N LEU A 295 8.22 -12.95 7.28
CA LEU A 295 8.92 -14.22 7.09
C LEU A 295 9.38 -14.32 5.63
N ASN A 296 10.69 -14.38 5.38
CA ASN A 296 11.18 -14.52 4.00
C ASN A 296 11.22 -15.99 3.58
N LEU A 297 10.56 -16.34 2.48
CA LEU A 297 10.49 -17.69 1.94
C LEU A 297 10.85 -17.74 0.44
N PRO A 298 11.24 -18.92 -0.08
CA PRO A 298 11.27 -19.20 -1.51
C PRO A 298 9.94 -18.87 -2.20
N MET A 299 9.99 -18.61 -3.51
CA MET A 299 8.79 -18.22 -4.27
C MET A 299 7.81 -19.39 -4.38
N GLU A 300 8.34 -20.61 -4.45
CA GLU A 300 7.61 -21.87 -4.48
C GLU A 300 6.72 -21.99 -3.24
N ASP A 301 7.28 -21.87 -2.04
CA ASP A 301 6.54 -21.91 -0.78
C ASP A 301 5.46 -20.81 -0.70
N LEU A 302 5.79 -19.58 -1.14
CA LEU A 302 4.84 -18.46 -1.15
C LEU A 302 3.62 -18.76 -2.06
N LYS A 303 3.86 -19.37 -3.22
CA LYS A 303 2.79 -19.83 -4.13
C LYS A 303 1.98 -20.97 -3.54
N GLU A 304 2.63 -21.96 -2.93
CA GLU A 304 1.94 -23.10 -2.29
C GLU A 304 1.03 -22.64 -1.15
N LEU A 305 1.50 -21.72 -0.30
CA LEU A 305 0.67 -21.11 0.76
C LEU A 305 -0.53 -20.36 0.19
N THR A 306 -0.33 -19.60 -0.89
CA THR A 306 -1.39 -18.86 -1.57
C THR A 306 -2.46 -19.82 -2.11
N ILE A 307 -2.04 -20.89 -2.81
CA ILE A 307 -2.96 -21.90 -3.36
C ILE A 307 -3.71 -22.62 -2.24
N ALA A 308 -3.03 -22.98 -1.14
CA ALA A 308 -3.65 -23.64 0.00
C ALA A 308 -4.74 -22.77 0.64
N GLN A 309 -4.47 -21.47 0.83
CA GLN A 309 -5.46 -20.54 1.39
C GLN A 309 -6.67 -20.34 0.46
N LEU A 310 -6.45 -20.24 -0.86
CA LEU A 310 -7.55 -20.14 -1.83
C LEU A 310 -8.41 -21.40 -1.86
N LYS A 311 -7.81 -22.59 -1.77
CA LYS A 311 -8.55 -23.87 -1.67
C LYS A 311 -9.37 -24.01 -0.39
N ASP A 312 -9.01 -23.26 0.66
CA ASP A 312 -9.79 -23.11 1.89
C ASP A 312 -10.86 -22.00 1.79
N ASN A 313 -11.19 -21.57 0.56
CA ASN A 313 -12.14 -20.50 0.24
C ASN A 313 -11.80 -19.15 0.90
N LYS A 314 -10.51 -18.88 1.12
CA LYS A 314 -10.03 -17.63 1.73
C LYS A 314 -9.22 -16.82 0.71
N ALA A 315 -9.65 -15.59 0.49
CA ALA A 315 -8.91 -14.65 -0.37
C ALA A 315 -7.57 -14.26 0.28
N VAL A 316 -6.58 -13.89 -0.55
CA VAL A 316 -5.20 -13.65 -0.09
C VAL A 316 -4.81 -12.19 -0.34
N TRP A 317 -4.53 -11.43 0.72
CA TRP A 317 -3.89 -10.12 0.60
C TRP A 317 -2.47 -10.29 0.06
N PHE A 318 -2.07 -9.49 -0.94
CA PHE A 318 -0.69 -9.52 -1.44
C PHE A 318 -0.18 -8.13 -1.82
N GLY A 319 1.14 -7.96 -1.73
CA GLY A 319 1.86 -6.79 -2.20
C GLY A 319 2.67 -7.11 -3.45
N SER A 320 2.69 -6.20 -4.42
CA SER A 320 3.50 -6.32 -5.64
C SER A 320 3.99 -4.97 -6.13
N ASP A 321 4.89 -5.00 -7.10
CA ASP A 321 5.19 -3.84 -7.94
C ASP A 321 4.22 -3.81 -9.12
N VAL A 322 3.04 -3.20 -8.94
CA VAL A 322 1.96 -3.28 -9.94
C VAL A 322 2.26 -2.53 -11.24
N GLY A 323 3.23 -1.61 -11.22
CA GLY A 323 3.60 -0.84 -12.41
C GLY A 323 4.40 -1.65 -13.44
N GLN A 324 5.11 -2.68 -12.98
CA GLN A 324 6.04 -3.45 -13.80
C GLN A 324 5.30 -4.30 -14.85
N PHE A 325 5.59 -4.03 -16.13
CA PHE A 325 5.04 -4.75 -17.29
C PHE A 325 3.51 -4.92 -17.28
N SER A 326 2.77 -3.92 -16.78
CA SER A 326 1.31 -4.00 -16.61
C SER A 326 0.51 -3.37 -17.75
N ASP A 327 -0.59 -4.02 -18.15
CA ASP A 327 -1.71 -3.35 -18.83
C ASP A 327 -2.84 -3.09 -17.84
N ARG A 328 -2.83 -1.90 -17.27
CA ARG A 328 -3.85 -1.46 -16.32
C ARG A 328 -5.28 -1.40 -16.91
N ARG A 329 -5.43 -1.14 -18.22
CA ARG A 329 -6.77 -1.03 -18.82
C ARG A 329 -7.37 -2.40 -19.10
N GLY A 330 -6.54 -3.32 -19.59
CA GLY A 330 -6.94 -4.70 -19.84
C GLY A 330 -6.97 -5.57 -18.59
N GLY A 331 -6.30 -5.18 -17.50
CA GLY A 331 -6.24 -5.96 -16.27
C GLY A 331 -5.18 -7.07 -16.30
N TYR A 332 -4.11 -6.90 -17.07
CA TYR A 332 -3.05 -7.91 -17.21
C TYR A 332 -1.80 -7.50 -16.44
N LEU A 333 -1.33 -8.38 -15.56
CA LEU A 333 -0.08 -8.27 -14.80
C LEU A 333 0.84 -9.42 -15.19
N THR A 334 1.33 -9.40 -16.42
CA THR A 334 2.09 -10.51 -17.03
C THR A 334 3.32 -9.99 -17.74
N LEU A 335 4.41 -10.75 -17.71
CA LEU A 335 5.66 -10.34 -18.35
C LEU A 335 5.52 -10.19 -19.87
N ASP A 336 4.54 -10.86 -20.48
CA ASP A 336 4.24 -10.81 -21.91
C ASP A 336 3.20 -9.73 -22.28
N SER A 337 2.73 -8.93 -21.33
CA SER A 337 1.75 -7.87 -21.61
C SER A 337 2.30 -6.76 -22.51
N LEU A 338 3.60 -6.48 -22.39
CA LEU A 338 4.32 -5.45 -23.14
C LEU A 338 5.61 -6.02 -23.75
N GLY A 339 5.75 -5.96 -25.07
CA GLY A 339 6.97 -6.32 -25.81
C GLY A 339 7.97 -5.16 -25.90
N VAL A 340 8.37 -4.62 -24.75
CA VAL A 340 9.23 -3.42 -24.67
C VAL A 340 10.67 -3.72 -25.11
N ASP A 341 11.11 -4.94 -24.88
CA ASP A 341 12.35 -5.53 -25.38
C ASP A 341 12.40 -5.58 -26.90
N GLU A 342 11.33 -6.07 -27.54
CA GLU A 342 11.17 -6.08 -29.00
C GLU A 342 11.11 -4.66 -29.56
N LEU A 343 10.34 -3.77 -28.91
CA LEU A 343 10.16 -2.38 -29.35
C LEU A 343 11.48 -1.61 -29.39
N PHE A 344 12.33 -1.76 -28.36
CA PHE A 344 13.62 -1.08 -28.27
C PHE A 344 14.79 -1.90 -28.81
N ASN A 345 14.54 -3.11 -29.30
CA ASN A 345 15.56 -4.06 -29.77
C ASN A 345 16.68 -4.24 -28.74
N THR A 346 16.29 -4.53 -27.49
CA THR A 346 17.19 -4.70 -26.34
C THR A 346 16.62 -5.72 -25.34
N SER A 347 17.32 -6.00 -24.25
CA SER A 347 16.83 -6.84 -23.16
C SER A 347 16.94 -6.12 -21.80
N PHE A 348 16.11 -6.53 -20.85
CA PHE A 348 16.08 -6.00 -19.48
C PHE A 348 16.30 -7.14 -18.45
N PRO A 349 17.51 -7.73 -18.37
CA PRO A 349 17.73 -9.05 -17.77
C PRO A 349 17.85 -9.07 -16.24
N MET A 350 17.55 -7.98 -15.54
CA MET A 350 17.77 -7.91 -14.09
C MET A 350 16.96 -8.96 -13.33
N THR A 351 17.66 -9.73 -12.51
CA THR A 351 17.06 -10.66 -11.55
C THR A 351 16.20 -9.90 -10.53
N LYS A 352 15.33 -10.61 -9.81
CA LYS A 352 14.54 -10.00 -8.74
C LYS A 352 15.42 -9.41 -7.62
N ALA A 353 16.55 -10.05 -7.31
CA ALA A 353 17.50 -9.56 -6.31
C ALA A 353 18.16 -8.25 -6.75
N GLU A 354 18.70 -8.20 -7.98
CA GLU A 354 19.31 -6.98 -8.52
C GLU A 354 18.31 -5.83 -8.60
N ARG A 355 17.05 -6.10 -8.98
CA ARG A 355 16.02 -5.06 -9.01
C ARG A 355 15.71 -4.46 -7.64
N LEU A 356 15.76 -5.27 -6.57
CA LEU A 356 15.60 -4.79 -5.20
C LEU A 356 16.82 -4.00 -4.73
N ASP A 357 18.03 -4.54 -4.93
CA ASP A 357 19.27 -3.94 -4.43
C ASP A 357 19.64 -2.63 -5.14
N TYR A 358 19.30 -2.51 -6.44
CA TYR A 358 19.58 -1.34 -7.25
C TYR A 358 18.38 -0.38 -7.39
N GLY A 359 17.29 -0.62 -6.65
CA GLY A 359 16.17 0.32 -6.57
C GLY A 359 15.26 0.39 -7.81
N GLU A 360 15.27 -0.64 -8.66
CA GLU A 360 14.39 -0.75 -9.83
C GLU A 360 12.98 -1.24 -9.47
N SER A 361 12.85 -2.06 -8.43
CA SER A 361 11.53 -2.59 -8.02
C SER A 361 11.42 -2.72 -6.51
N LEU A 362 10.20 -2.50 -6.00
CA LEU A 362 9.79 -2.73 -4.63
C LEU A 362 8.27 -2.90 -4.56
N MET A 363 7.71 -3.27 -3.42
CA MET A 363 6.26 -3.28 -3.25
C MET A 363 5.69 -1.86 -3.38
N THR A 364 4.86 -1.63 -4.40
CA THR A 364 4.24 -0.32 -4.66
C THR A 364 2.73 -0.33 -4.45
N HIS A 365 2.09 -1.50 -4.47
CA HIS A 365 0.65 -1.64 -4.36
C HIS A 365 0.25 -2.94 -3.66
N ALA A 366 -0.90 -2.91 -3.00
CA ALA A 366 -1.52 -4.08 -2.37
C ALA A 366 -2.87 -4.38 -3.01
N MET A 367 -3.14 -5.67 -3.24
CA MET A 367 -4.36 -6.19 -3.87
C MET A 367 -4.77 -7.50 -3.18
N VAL A 368 -5.79 -8.15 -3.72
CA VAL A 368 -6.29 -9.44 -3.21
C VAL A 368 -6.29 -10.46 -4.35
N ILE A 369 -5.74 -11.64 -4.10
CA ILE A 369 -5.88 -12.81 -4.97
C ILE A 369 -7.15 -13.52 -4.57
N THR A 370 -8.03 -13.75 -5.54
CA THR A 370 -9.32 -14.42 -5.36
C THR A 370 -9.46 -15.66 -6.23
N GLY A 371 -8.46 -16.00 -7.04
CA GLY A 371 -8.49 -17.21 -7.85
C GLY A 371 -7.11 -17.63 -8.33
N VAL A 372 -7.00 -18.90 -8.73
CA VAL A 372 -5.79 -19.51 -9.28
C VAL A 372 -6.17 -20.62 -10.28
N GLU A 373 -5.33 -20.82 -11.29
CA GLU A 373 -5.43 -21.90 -12.29
C GLU A 373 -4.22 -22.84 -12.20
#